data_AF-Q2U1J9-F1
#
_entry.id   AF-Q2U1J9-F1
#
_cell.length_a   1.000
_cell.length_b   1.000
_cell.length_c   1.000
_cell.angle_alpha   90.00
_cell.angle_beta   90.00
_cell.angle_gamma   90.00
#
_symmetry.space_group_name_H-M   'P 1'
#
loop_
_entity.id
_entity.type
_entity.pdbx_description
1 polymer ?
#
loop_
_entity_poly.entity_id
_entity_poly.type
_entity_poly.pdbx_seq_one_letter_code
_entity_poly.pdbx_strand_id
1 'polypeptide(L)'
;MALCGYPTNIQFVHSDNSQIDMVFDMGCRTLKIHDRWLDPGAVHYQSPCRPGMEYALTACGSFFCDHVIEELFAMVQGEMSRVSPSVMNHSRRNREIRLVRSKLRMMPRDVFVRAGSMPGTLRVSWQDRETESFLELHGSHAAYHVVLHEEKCAGVMAHHLHSDKVDIRITQAPCGCMQKFTPQNQKCVEFDRLDFHKKYFPMIAANELAAFFGQPTSPIHPARLPQPPLYTGWNGTTRNGSIWQVQNTMNPTFGGIVATSSGQAIYYDGRLPKRALPPLYPNDRRIA
;
A
#
# COMPACT_ATOMS: atom_id res chain seq x y z
N MET A 1 20.24 11.39 5.13
CA MET A 1 21.18 10.25 5.06
C MET A 1 22.31 10.44 6.09
N ALA A 2 21.95 10.80 7.34
CA ALA A 2 22.87 11.20 8.40
C ALA A 2 23.82 10.08 8.84
N LEU A 3 23.41 8.84 8.64
CA LEU A 3 24.15 7.63 8.95
C LEU A 3 24.97 7.08 7.77
N CYS A 4 24.89 7.66 6.55
CA CYS A 4 25.55 7.07 5.37
C CYS A 4 27.09 7.10 5.42
N GLY A 5 27.69 7.71 6.45
CA GLY A 5 29.14 7.58 6.72
C GLY A 5 29.52 6.48 7.71
N TYR A 6 28.55 5.86 8.40
CA TYR A 6 28.78 4.84 9.42
C TYR A 6 27.71 3.75 9.29
N PRO A 7 28.07 2.49 8.91
CA PRO A 7 27.13 1.39 9.01
C PRO A 7 26.77 1.21 10.48
N THR A 8 25.55 1.61 10.82
CA THR A 8 25.05 1.69 12.19
C THR A 8 23.93 0.69 12.36
N ASN A 9 24.12 -0.26 13.27
CA ASN A 9 23.02 -1.12 13.71
C ASN A 9 22.06 -0.28 14.56
N ILE A 10 20.76 -0.46 14.41
CA ILE A 10 19.75 0.26 15.21
C ILE A 10 19.07 -0.75 16.13
N GLN A 11 19.09 -0.48 17.43
CA GLN A 11 18.49 -1.33 18.44
C GLN A 11 17.55 -0.51 19.32
N PHE A 12 16.33 -1.00 19.51
CA PHE A 12 15.45 -0.50 20.56
C PHE A 12 15.78 -1.22 21.87
N VAL A 13 16.03 -0.46 22.92
CA VAL A 13 16.46 -0.99 24.23
C VAL A 13 15.58 -0.46 25.35
N HIS A 14 15.29 -1.32 26.31
CA HIS A 14 14.60 -0.94 27.53
C HIS A 14 15.58 -0.30 28.52
N SER A 15 15.11 0.74 29.24
CA SER A 15 15.86 1.42 30.29
C SER A 15 14.89 1.98 31.33
N ASP A 16 15.18 1.79 32.62
CA ASP A 16 14.41 2.42 33.69
C ASP A 16 14.65 3.94 33.76
N ASN A 17 15.74 4.42 33.16
CA ASN A 17 16.05 5.84 33.07
C ASN A 17 15.39 6.48 31.84
N SER A 18 14.22 7.07 32.06
CA SER A 18 13.42 7.75 31.03
C SER A 18 14.02 9.07 30.52
N GLN A 19 15.14 9.56 31.09
CA GLN A 19 15.82 10.76 30.61
C GLN A 19 16.77 10.50 29.43
N ILE A 20 17.04 9.23 29.11
CA ILE A 20 17.96 8.86 28.04
C ILE A 20 17.16 8.40 26.83
N ASP A 21 17.06 9.26 25.82
CA ASP A 21 16.38 8.90 24.58
C ASP A 21 17.18 7.95 23.68
N MET A 22 18.51 8.14 23.67
CA MET A 22 19.37 7.57 22.66
C MET A 22 20.83 7.59 23.10
N VAL A 23 21.58 6.56 22.73
CA VAL A 23 23.03 6.48 22.90
C VAL A 23 23.65 5.86 21.65
N PHE A 24 24.72 6.46 21.15
CA PHE A 24 25.54 5.84 20.11
C PHE A 24 26.72 5.09 20.73
N ASP A 25 26.68 3.76 20.65
CA ASP A 25 27.76 2.88 21.07
C ASP A 25 28.81 2.81 19.94
N MET A 26 29.87 3.61 20.08
CA MET A 26 30.96 3.68 19.12
C MET A 26 31.71 2.34 18.95
N GLY A 27 31.85 1.57 20.03
CA GLY A 27 32.58 0.30 20.00
C GLY A 27 31.85 -0.73 19.14
N CYS A 28 30.53 -0.80 19.28
CA CYS A 28 29.68 -1.74 18.55
C CYS A 28 29.04 -1.12 17.28
N ARG A 29 29.32 0.15 16.97
CA ARG A 29 28.66 0.93 15.91
C ARG A 29 27.14 0.78 15.93
N THR A 30 26.56 0.89 17.13
CA THR A 30 25.15 0.63 17.35
C THR A 30 24.47 1.85 17.95
N LEU A 31 23.42 2.32 17.29
CA LEU A 31 22.50 3.32 17.81
C LEU A 31 21.45 2.62 18.66
N LYS A 32 21.52 2.82 19.97
CA LYS A 32 20.53 2.33 20.93
C LYS A 32 19.50 3.43 21.14
N ILE A 33 18.24 3.14 20.84
CA ILE A 33 17.09 4.04 20.99
C ILE A 33 16.22 3.47 22.11
N HIS A 34 15.75 4.32 23.02
CA HIS A 34 14.87 3.86 24.09
C HIS A 34 13.56 3.32 23.51
N ASP A 35 13.10 2.17 23.99
CA ASP A 35 11.85 1.51 23.57
C ASP A 35 10.58 2.35 23.80
N ARG A 36 10.63 3.42 24.62
CA ARG A 36 9.55 4.41 24.76
C ARG A 36 9.12 5.00 23.42
N TRP A 37 10.04 5.06 22.44
CA TRP A 37 9.76 5.52 21.08
C TRP A 37 8.85 4.58 20.28
N LEU A 38 8.62 3.37 20.77
CA LEU A 38 7.67 2.39 20.24
C LEU A 38 6.31 2.45 20.94
N ASP A 39 6.16 3.25 22.00
CA ASP A 39 4.90 3.47 22.71
C ASP A 39 4.25 4.77 22.20
N PRO A 40 3.10 4.70 21.51
CA PRO A 40 2.42 5.90 21.02
C PRO A 40 2.03 6.84 22.15
N GLY A 41 1.64 6.32 23.31
CA GLY A 41 1.28 7.11 24.48
C GLY A 41 2.46 7.95 24.97
N ALA A 42 3.64 7.33 25.09
CA ALA A 42 4.84 8.00 25.57
C ALA A 42 5.33 9.12 24.63
N VAL A 43 5.37 8.86 23.32
CA VAL A 43 5.90 9.82 22.34
C VAL A 43 4.94 10.99 22.11
N HIS A 44 3.63 10.74 22.10
CA HIS A 44 2.64 11.76 21.78
C HIS A 44 2.14 12.55 23.01
N TYR A 45 2.54 12.17 24.23
CA TYR A 45 2.17 12.90 25.45
C TYR A 45 2.80 14.29 25.53
N GLN A 46 4.04 14.45 25.05
CA GLN A 46 4.81 15.70 25.19
C GLN A 46 4.81 16.55 23.92
N SER A 47 4.52 15.95 22.76
CA SER A 47 4.53 16.65 21.47
C SER A 47 3.11 16.99 21.01
N PRO A 48 2.81 18.26 20.67
CA PRO A 48 1.49 18.67 20.23
C PRO A 48 1.13 17.98 18.92
N CYS A 49 0.30 16.96 19.01
CA CYS A 49 -0.28 16.25 17.88
C CYS A 49 -1.60 16.90 17.47
N ARG A 50 -2.10 16.54 16.27
CA ARG A 50 -3.46 16.92 15.89
C ARG A 50 -4.44 16.35 16.94
N PRO A 51 -5.42 17.12 17.44
CA PRO A 51 -6.46 16.59 18.31
C PRO A 51 -7.26 15.48 17.62
N GLY A 52 -7.72 14.47 18.37
CA GLY A 52 -8.54 13.36 17.86
C GLY A 52 -7.76 12.20 17.23
N MET A 53 -6.46 12.11 17.49
CA MET A 53 -5.56 11.11 16.89
C MET A 53 -5.48 9.79 17.67
N GLU A 54 -6.12 9.69 18.83
CA GLU A 54 -6.02 8.54 19.76
C GLU A 54 -6.29 7.19 19.08
N TYR A 55 -7.32 7.11 18.24
CA TYR A 55 -7.65 5.89 17.49
C TYR A 55 -6.58 5.53 16.46
N ALA A 56 -6.10 6.50 15.69
CA ALA A 56 -5.09 6.29 14.66
C ALA A 56 -3.73 5.88 15.27
N LEU A 57 -3.37 6.45 16.43
CA LEU A 57 -2.16 6.07 17.16
C LEU A 57 -2.22 4.64 17.68
N THR A 58 -3.38 4.20 18.15
CA THR A 58 -3.60 2.82 18.60
C THR A 58 -3.54 1.84 17.42
N ALA A 59 -4.09 2.21 16.27
CA ALA A 59 -4.16 1.33 15.10
C ALA A 59 -2.86 1.27 14.28
N CYS A 60 -2.12 2.38 14.21
CA CYS A 60 -0.97 2.54 13.31
C CYS A 60 0.39 2.66 14.02
N GLY A 61 0.40 2.79 15.35
CA GLY A 61 1.62 2.86 16.16
C GLY A 61 2.30 4.24 16.18
N SER A 62 3.46 4.32 16.84
CA SER A 62 4.14 5.58 17.19
C SER A 62 4.68 6.35 15.98
N PHE A 63 4.95 5.67 14.87
CA PHE A 63 5.51 6.30 13.66
C PHE A 63 4.45 6.82 12.70
N PHE A 64 3.18 6.84 13.11
CA PHE A 64 2.10 7.39 12.29
C PHE A 64 2.32 8.88 11.97
N CYS A 65 2.79 9.66 12.95
CA CYS A 65 3.02 11.09 12.79
C CYS A 65 4.47 11.41 12.40
N ASP A 66 4.63 12.26 11.39
CA ASP A 66 5.94 12.68 10.87
C ASP A 66 6.84 13.33 11.92
N HIS A 67 6.26 14.07 12.89
CA HIS A 67 7.07 14.74 13.92
C HIS A 67 7.90 13.75 14.73
N VAL A 68 7.40 12.53 14.99
CA VAL A 68 8.14 11.49 15.72
C VAL A 68 9.39 11.09 14.97
N ILE A 69 9.25 10.89 13.65
CA ILE A 69 10.38 10.56 12.77
C ILE A 69 11.35 11.74 12.70
N GLU A 70 10.83 12.97 12.54
CA GLU A 70 11.65 14.19 12.51
C GLU A 70 12.44 14.40 13.81
N GLU A 71 11.82 14.21 14.97
CA GLU A 71 12.43 14.32 16.29
C GLU A 71 13.53 13.26 16.47
N LEU A 72 13.25 12.00 16.13
CA LEU A 72 14.27 10.94 16.14
C LEU A 72 15.45 11.29 15.25
N PHE A 73 15.20 11.74 14.02
CA PHE A 73 16.27 12.16 13.12
C PHE A 73 17.09 13.34 13.69
N ALA A 74 16.44 14.31 14.34
CA ALA A 74 17.10 15.43 14.97
C ALA A 74 18.00 14.99 16.14
N MET A 75 17.54 14.06 16.97
CA MET A 75 18.33 13.49 18.07
C MET A 75 19.53 12.69 17.55
N VAL A 76 19.34 11.85 16.52
CA VAL A 76 20.45 11.12 15.88
C VAL A 76 21.50 12.11 15.38
N GLN A 77 21.07 13.20 14.74
CA GLN A 77 22.00 14.23 14.28
C GLN A 77 22.73 14.91 15.45
N GLY A 78 22.06 15.12 16.59
CA GLY A 78 22.65 15.62 17.83
C GLY A 78 23.77 14.70 18.35
N GLU A 79 23.48 13.41 18.50
CA GLU A 79 24.47 12.41 18.94
C GLU A 79 25.65 12.28 17.96
N MET A 80 25.36 12.23 16.66
CA MET A 80 26.42 12.20 15.64
C MET A 80 27.27 13.49 15.63
N SER A 81 26.68 14.65 15.97
CA SER A 81 27.42 15.91 16.11
C SER A 81 28.37 15.88 17.30
N ARG A 82 28.00 15.19 18.40
CA ARG A 82 28.87 15.02 19.59
C ARG A 82 30.06 14.11 19.27
N VAL A 83 29.80 13.02 18.57
CA VAL A 83 30.79 12.00 18.21
C VAL A 83 31.75 12.50 17.12
N SER A 84 31.23 13.21 16.12
CA SER A 84 32.03 13.65 14.97
C SER A 84 31.58 15.03 14.45
N PRO A 85 31.94 16.13 15.15
CA PRO A 85 31.51 17.49 14.80
C PRO A 85 31.86 17.92 13.36
N SER A 86 33.00 17.45 12.84
CA SER A 86 33.47 17.73 11.47
C SER A 86 32.56 17.11 10.40
N VAL A 87 31.87 16.02 10.74
CA VAL A 87 30.98 15.29 9.84
C VAL A 87 29.58 15.89 9.86
N MET A 88 29.10 16.38 11.00
CA MET A 88 27.73 16.85 11.19
C MET A 88 27.66 18.31 11.67
N ASN A 89 27.84 19.25 10.75
CA ASN A 89 27.66 20.68 11.02
C ASN A 89 26.19 21.14 10.86
N HIS A 90 25.89 22.36 11.32
CA HIS A 90 24.55 22.94 11.28
C HIS A 90 23.94 23.02 9.86
N SER A 91 24.75 23.36 8.85
CA SER A 91 24.28 23.42 7.46
C SER A 91 23.86 22.04 6.95
N ARG A 92 24.67 21.01 7.23
CA ARG A 92 24.36 19.62 6.88
C ARG A 92 23.12 19.13 7.62
N ARG A 93 22.99 19.43 8.92
CA ARG A 93 21.80 19.14 9.74
C ARG A 93 20.53 19.68 9.09
N ASN A 94 20.53 20.95 8.70
CA ASN A 94 19.38 21.60 8.08
C ASN A 94 19.08 21.04 6.68
N ARG A 95 20.09 20.63 5.91
CA ARG A 95 19.89 19.94 4.63
C ARG A 95 19.26 18.57 4.84
N GLU A 96 19.79 17.80 5.78
CA GLU A 96 19.33 16.45 6.14
C GLU A 96 17.87 16.44 6.58
N ILE A 97 17.46 17.33 7.50
CA ILE A 97 16.07 17.40 7.96
C ILE A 97 15.10 17.79 6.83
N ARG A 98 15.50 18.69 5.92
CA ARG A 98 14.70 19.02 4.73
C ARG A 98 14.54 17.84 3.79
N LEU A 99 15.58 17.02 3.62
CA LEU A 99 15.51 15.79 2.85
C LEU A 99 14.54 14.79 3.49
N VAL A 100 14.64 14.56 4.81
CA VAL A 100 13.73 13.67 5.55
C VAL A 100 12.28 14.11 5.37
N ARG A 101 11.98 15.40 5.58
CA ARG A 101 10.65 15.98 5.35
C ARG A 101 10.14 15.75 3.93
N SER A 102 11.01 15.93 2.93
CA SER A 102 10.66 15.67 1.54
C SER A 102 10.32 14.21 1.29
N LYS A 103 11.08 13.27 1.88
CA LYS A 103 10.82 11.83 1.76
C LYS A 103 9.54 11.41 2.48
N LEU A 104 9.26 12.00 3.65
CA LEU A 104 8.02 11.76 4.42
C LEU A 104 6.76 12.22 3.67
N ARG A 105 6.86 13.29 2.88
CA ARG A 105 5.73 13.76 2.04
C ARG A 105 5.36 12.74 0.97
N MET A 106 6.35 12.17 0.30
CA MET A 106 6.14 11.20 -0.78
C MET A 106 5.88 9.77 -0.25
N MET A 107 6.11 9.51 1.03
CA MET A 107 5.94 8.19 1.63
C MET A 107 4.49 7.71 1.44
N PRO A 108 4.27 6.53 0.83
CA PRO A 108 2.94 5.95 0.72
C PRO A 108 2.31 5.69 2.09
N ARG A 109 1.04 6.04 2.23
CA ARG A 109 0.22 5.87 3.44
C ARG A 109 -1.11 5.24 3.07
N ASP A 110 -1.79 4.72 4.09
CA ASP A 110 -3.12 4.11 3.93
C ASP A 110 -3.14 3.11 2.77
N VAL A 111 -2.10 2.28 2.71
CA VAL A 111 -1.95 1.27 1.65
C VAL A 111 -3.10 0.29 1.79
N PHE A 112 -3.91 0.23 0.75
CA PHE A 112 -5.12 -0.56 0.70
C PHE A 112 -5.08 -1.51 -0.49
N VAL A 113 -5.44 -2.77 -0.23
CA VAL A 113 -5.44 -3.84 -1.22
C VAL A 113 -6.80 -4.48 -1.24
N ARG A 114 -7.36 -4.64 -2.44
CA ARG A 114 -8.60 -5.37 -2.64
C ARG A 114 -8.51 -6.30 -3.84
N ALA A 115 -9.33 -7.35 -3.81
CA ALA A 115 -9.67 -8.13 -4.98
C ALA A 115 -10.15 -7.19 -6.10
N GLY A 116 -9.58 -7.34 -7.30
CA GLY A 116 -10.03 -6.58 -8.46
C GLY A 116 -11.34 -7.15 -9.02
N SER A 117 -11.89 -6.48 -10.03
CA SER A 117 -13.16 -6.88 -10.66
C SER A 117 -13.04 -8.16 -11.50
N MET A 118 -11.82 -8.57 -11.83
CA MET A 118 -11.53 -9.74 -12.66
C MET A 118 -10.86 -10.83 -11.83
N PRO A 119 -11.14 -12.11 -12.09
CA PRO A 119 -10.44 -13.21 -11.43
C PRO A 119 -8.92 -13.12 -11.61
N GLY A 120 -8.17 -13.43 -10.56
CA GLY A 120 -6.70 -13.36 -10.58
C GLY A 120 -6.15 -11.93 -10.58
N THR A 121 -6.94 -10.93 -10.17
CA THR A 121 -6.46 -9.54 -10.05
C THR A 121 -6.53 -8.99 -8.63
N LEU A 122 -5.59 -8.10 -8.33
CA LEU A 122 -5.53 -7.31 -7.10
C LEU A 122 -5.34 -5.84 -7.46
N ARG A 123 -6.13 -4.96 -6.85
CA ARG A 123 -5.94 -3.51 -6.94
C ARG A 123 -5.30 -3.01 -5.66
N VAL A 124 -4.19 -2.29 -5.83
CA VAL A 124 -3.43 -1.62 -4.77
C VAL A 124 -3.65 -0.12 -4.90
N SER A 125 -3.97 0.55 -3.81
CA SER A 125 -4.10 2.01 -3.74
C SER A 125 -3.46 2.55 -2.48
N TRP A 126 -3.01 3.80 -2.50
CA TRP A 126 -2.40 4.47 -1.35
C TRP A 126 -2.71 5.96 -1.40
N GLN A 127 -2.28 6.68 -0.38
CA GLN A 127 -2.24 8.13 -0.32
C GLN A 127 -0.80 8.60 -0.04
N ASP A 128 -0.56 9.88 -0.21
CA ASP A 128 0.66 10.54 0.27
C ASP A 128 0.30 11.93 0.80
N ARG A 129 1.30 12.76 1.12
CA ARG A 129 1.09 14.12 1.63
C ARG A 129 1.55 15.19 0.64
N GLU A 130 1.71 14.84 -0.63
CA GLU A 130 1.98 15.84 -1.66
C GLU A 130 0.71 16.66 -1.95
N THR A 131 0.90 17.91 -2.36
CA THR A 131 -0.23 18.79 -2.67
C THR A 131 -0.79 18.47 -4.05
N GLU A 132 -2.10 18.64 -4.22
CA GLU A 132 -2.76 18.44 -5.51
C GLU A 132 -2.11 19.31 -6.60
N SER A 133 -1.82 20.58 -6.29
CA SER A 133 -1.10 21.49 -7.19
C SER A 133 0.28 20.98 -7.64
N PHE A 134 1.01 20.30 -6.76
CA PHE A 134 2.29 19.70 -7.12
C PHE A 134 2.08 18.48 -8.03
N LEU A 135 1.10 17.63 -7.71
CA LEU A 135 0.79 16.44 -8.48
C LEU A 135 0.27 16.76 -9.89
N GLU A 136 -0.51 17.83 -10.05
CA GLU A 136 -0.99 18.30 -11.35
C GLU A 136 0.16 18.77 -12.25
N LEU A 137 1.10 19.55 -11.71
CA LEU A 137 2.20 20.13 -12.47
C LEU A 137 3.35 19.14 -12.72
N HIS A 138 3.63 18.27 -11.75
CA HIS A 138 4.85 17.46 -11.73
C HIS A 138 4.62 15.96 -11.56
N GLY A 139 3.42 15.53 -11.16
CA GLY A 139 3.16 14.13 -10.79
C GLY A 139 3.30 13.13 -11.95
N SER A 140 3.28 13.58 -13.21
CA SER A 140 3.55 12.74 -14.39
C SER A 140 5.04 12.46 -14.63
N HIS A 141 5.94 13.28 -14.05
CA HIS A 141 7.39 13.18 -14.25
C HIS A 141 8.10 12.34 -13.16
N ALA A 142 7.39 12.03 -12.09
CA ALA A 142 7.86 11.18 -11.01
C ALA A 142 7.00 9.91 -10.94
N ALA A 143 7.57 8.83 -10.41
CA ALA A 143 6.89 7.55 -10.31
C ALA A 143 7.00 6.94 -8.91
N TYR A 144 5.95 6.25 -8.50
CA TYR A 144 6.04 5.20 -7.49
C TYR A 144 6.51 3.91 -8.12
N HIS A 145 7.28 3.16 -7.34
CA HIS A 145 7.60 1.77 -7.59
C HIS A 145 6.75 0.92 -6.65
N VAL A 146 6.02 -0.04 -7.22
CA VAL A 146 5.14 -0.96 -6.50
C VAL A 146 5.59 -2.38 -6.81
N VAL A 147 6.00 -3.13 -5.78
CA VAL A 147 6.27 -4.57 -5.90
C VAL A 147 5.17 -5.32 -5.18
N LEU A 148 4.56 -6.29 -5.86
CA LEU A 148 3.56 -7.17 -5.27
C LEU A 148 4.21 -8.51 -4.92
N HIS A 149 4.57 -8.67 -3.65
CA HIS A 149 5.25 -9.84 -3.14
C HIS A 149 4.29 -11.00 -2.86
N GLU A 150 4.76 -12.23 -3.10
CA GLU A 150 4.12 -13.44 -2.56
C GLU A 150 4.38 -13.59 -1.06
N GLU A 151 3.49 -14.23 -0.32
CA GLU A 151 3.61 -14.47 1.14
C GLU A 151 4.96 -15.09 1.56
N LYS A 152 5.57 -15.94 0.72
CA LYS A 152 6.90 -16.51 0.97
C LYS A 152 8.00 -15.46 1.15
N CYS A 153 7.81 -14.25 0.63
CA CYS A 153 8.75 -13.15 0.75
C CYS A 153 8.64 -12.40 2.09
N ALA A 154 7.67 -12.73 2.95
CA ALA A 154 7.45 -12.03 4.22
C ALA A 154 8.68 -12.07 5.16
N GLY A 155 9.45 -13.16 5.16
CA GLY A 155 10.67 -13.29 5.96
C GLY A 155 11.85 -12.41 5.47
N VAL A 156 11.76 -11.87 4.25
CA VAL A 156 12.80 -11.05 3.60
C VAL A 156 12.37 -9.57 3.54
N MET A 157 11.28 -9.20 4.23
CA MET A 157 10.74 -7.82 4.28
C MET A 157 11.77 -6.76 4.67
N ALA A 158 12.83 -7.15 5.39
CA ALA A 158 13.92 -6.27 5.78
C ALA A 158 14.84 -5.85 4.61
N HIS A 159 14.83 -6.55 3.47
CA HIS A 159 15.64 -6.22 2.30
C HIS A 159 14.82 -5.46 1.27
N HIS A 160 14.53 -4.22 1.67
CA HIS A 160 14.14 -3.02 0.92
C HIS A 160 13.77 -3.20 -0.56
N LEU A 161 12.56 -2.75 -0.90
CA LEU A 161 12.03 -2.56 -2.25
C LEU A 161 13.13 -2.14 -3.26
N HIS A 162 13.91 -1.13 -2.89
CA HIS A 162 15.17 -0.73 -3.51
C HIS A 162 15.87 0.30 -2.63
N SER A 163 17.21 0.34 -2.66
CA SER A 163 17.98 1.43 -2.05
C SER A 163 18.14 2.62 -2.99
N ASP A 164 18.22 2.36 -4.30
CA ASP A 164 18.42 3.35 -5.36
C ASP A 164 17.27 3.31 -6.39
N LYS A 165 17.19 4.30 -7.28
CA LYS A 165 16.20 4.35 -8.35
C LYS A 165 16.28 3.10 -9.23
N VAL A 166 15.14 2.47 -9.46
CA VAL A 166 15.01 1.29 -10.31
C VAL A 166 14.72 1.71 -11.75
N ASP A 167 15.36 1.03 -12.70
CA ASP A 167 15.04 1.18 -14.12
C ASP A 167 13.61 0.69 -14.39
N ILE A 168 12.77 1.61 -14.87
CA ILE A 168 11.35 1.37 -15.14
C ILE A 168 11.08 0.27 -16.19
N ARG A 169 12.11 -0.10 -16.98
CA ARG A 169 12.04 -1.15 -17.99
C ARG A 169 12.07 -2.55 -17.39
N ILE A 170 12.51 -2.68 -16.13
CA ILE A 170 12.56 -3.96 -15.43
C ILE A 170 11.15 -4.31 -14.94
N THR A 171 10.64 -5.48 -15.32
CA THR A 171 9.26 -5.91 -15.02
C THR A 171 9.13 -6.87 -13.85
N GLN A 172 10.25 -7.37 -13.33
CA GLN A 172 10.29 -8.27 -12.17
C GLN A 172 11.27 -7.77 -11.12
N ALA A 173 10.87 -7.88 -9.86
CA ALA A 173 11.76 -7.61 -8.74
C ALA A 173 12.85 -8.70 -8.64
N PRO A 174 13.98 -8.44 -7.94
CA PRO A 174 15.04 -9.44 -7.74
C PRO A 174 14.56 -10.76 -7.12
N CYS A 175 13.46 -10.73 -6.36
CA CYS A 175 12.81 -11.93 -5.80
C CYS A 175 11.91 -12.69 -6.79
N GLY A 176 11.81 -12.24 -8.05
CA GLY A 176 10.92 -12.77 -9.08
C GLY A 176 9.47 -12.30 -8.99
N CYS A 177 9.11 -11.50 -7.99
CA CYS A 177 7.76 -10.96 -7.83
C CYS A 177 7.46 -9.87 -8.87
N MET A 178 6.18 -9.68 -9.17
CA MET A 178 5.75 -8.65 -10.12
C MET A 178 6.02 -7.26 -9.58
N GLN A 179 6.45 -6.35 -10.45
CA GLN A 179 6.57 -4.94 -10.12
C GLN A 179 5.93 -4.06 -11.19
N LYS A 180 5.45 -2.89 -10.79
CA LYS A 180 4.89 -1.87 -11.68
C LYS A 180 5.37 -0.49 -11.25
N PHE A 181 5.45 0.40 -12.23
CA PHE A 181 5.72 1.81 -12.02
C PHE A 181 4.47 2.61 -12.38
N THR A 182 4.16 3.59 -11.56
CA THR A 182 2.95 4.38 -11.67
C THR A 182 3.29 5.84 -11.43
N PRO A 183 2.84 6.78 -12.29
CA PRO A 183 3.01 8.20 -12.06
C PRO A 183 2.59 8.62 -10.65
N GLN A 184 3.25 9.60 -10.05
CA GLN A 184 2.88 10.07 -8.72
C GLN A 184 1.48 10.68 -8.66
N ASN A 185 0.94 11.20 -9.76
CA ASN A 185 -0.48 11.63 -9.81
C ASN A 185 -1.47 10.46 -9.93
N GLN A 186 -0.99 9.21 -10.04
CA GLN A 186 -1.81 7.99 -10.02
C GLN A 186 -1.46 7.17 -8.78
N LYS A 187 -2.35 7.25 -7.78
CA LYS A 187 -2.16 6.55 -6.48
C LYS A 187 -2.83 5.17 -6.44
N CYS A 188 -2.96 4.51 -7.59
CA CYS A 188 -3.44 3.14 -7.65
C CYS A 188 -2.82 2.37 -8.81
N VAL A 189 -2.73 1.05 -8.65
CA VAL A 189 -2.26 0.13 -9.68
C VAL A 189 -2.99 -1.20 -9.55
N GLU A 190 -3.25 -1.86 -10.67
CA GLU A 190 -3.85 -3.19 -10.71
C GLU A 190 -2.80 -4.21 -11.16
N PHE A 191 -2.73 -5.35 -10.48
CA PHE A 191 -1.94 -6.51 -10.85
C PHE A 191 -2.86 -7.60 -11.38
N ASP A 192 -2.41 -8.29 -12.42
CA ASP A 192 -3.17 -9.28 -13.18
C ASP A 192 -2.42 -10.61 -13.25
N ARG A 193 -3.12 -11.67 -13.68
CA ARG A 193 -2.58 -13.02 -13.87
C ARG A 193 -1.95 -13.60 -12.59
N LEU A 194 -2.54 -13.28 -11.44
CA LEU A 194 -2.12 -13.78 -10.15
C LEU A 194 -2.69 -15.17 -9.89
N ASP A 195 -1.90 -16.03 -9.26
CA ASP A 195 -2.35 -17.32 -8.75
C ASP A 195 -3.30 -17.11 -7.56
N PHE A 196 -4.55 -17.57 -7.69
CA PHE A 196 -5.60 -17.40 -6.69
C PHE A 196 -5.42 -18.28 -5.43
N HIS A 197 -4.51 -19.26 -5.47
CA HIS A 197 -4.13 -20.06 -4.31
C HIS A 197 -3.06 -19.40 -3.44
N LYS A 198 -2.36 -18.39 -3.98
CA LYS A 198 -1.33 -17.65 -3.26
C LYS A 198 -1.90 -16.38 -2.65
N LYS A 199 -1.22 -15.90 -1.61
CA LYS A 199 -1.47 -14.58 -1.01
C LYS A 199 -0.35 -13.61 -1.38
N TYR A 200 -0.72 -12.35 -1.49
CA TYR A 200 0.18 -11.29 -1.88
C TYR A 200 0.06 -10.07 -0.99
N PHE A 201 1.15 -9.34 -0.82
CA PHE A 201 1.19 -8.05 -0.15
C PHE A 201 2.03 -7.06 -0.98
N PRO A 202 1.63 -5.79 -1.08
CA PRO A 202 2.41 -4.78 -1.77
C PRO A 202 3.48 -4.20 -0.85
N MET A 203 4.58 -3.78 -1.46
CA MET A 203 5.46 -2.77 -0.92
C MET A 203 5.56 -1.63 -1.93
N ILE A 204 5.51 -0.39 -1.44
CA ILE A 204 5.40 0.81 -2.27
C ILE A 204 6.38 1.85 -1.76
N ALA A 205 7.12 2.47 -2.67
CA ALA A 205 7.96 3.63 -2.37
C ALA A 205 8.06 4.55 -3.60
N ALA A 206 8.41 5.82 -3.39
CA ALA A 206 8.80 6.67 -4.51
C ALA A 206 10.02 6.07 -5.22
N ASN A 207 10.08 6.10 -6.56
CA ASN A 207 11.21 5.56 -7.31
C ASN A 207 12.42 6.51 -7.26
N GLU A 208 13.01 6.63 -6.08
CA GLU A 208 14.13 7.50 -5.76
C GLU A 208 15.10 6.83 -4.79
N LEU A 209 16.33 7.36 -4.74
CA LEU A 209 17.33 7.00 -3.74
C LEU A 209 16.80 7.20 -2.32
N ALA A 210 16.96 6.17 -1.48
CA ALA A 210 16.59 6.14 -0.07
C ALA A 210 15.15 6.61 0.20
N ALA A 211 14.20 6.16 -0.63
CA ALA A 211 12.78 6.44 -0.43
C ALA A 211 12.23 5.72 0.81
N PHE A 212 11.29 6.37 1.49
CA PHE A 212 10.51 5.72 2.55
C PHE A 212 9.39 4.91 1.92
N PHE A 213 9.16 3.73 2.48
CA PHE A 213 8.15 2.80 2.02
C PHE A 213 6.90 2.88 2.89
N GLY A 214 5.75 2.62 2.28
CA GLY A 214 4.50 2.46 3.02
C GLY A 214 4.50 1.16 3.82
N GLN A 215 3.78 1.16 4.94
CA GLN A 215 3.59 -0.03 5.74
C GLN A 215 2.90 -1.13 4.89
N PRO A 216 3.48 -2.34 4.79
CA PRO A 216 2.88 -3.41 4.02
C PRO A 216 1.58 -3.89 4.68
N THR A 217 0.64 -4.33 3.85
CA THR A 217 -0.61 -4.93 4.33
C THR A 217 -0.40 -6.40 4.68
N SER A 218 -1.34 -6.98 5.42
CA SER A 218 -1.46 -8.44 5.51
C SER A 218 -1.62 -9.06 4.11
N PRO A 219 -1.02 -10.23 3.83
CA PRO A 219 -1.17 -10.90 2.55
C PRO A 219 -2.62 -11.28 2.25
N ILE A 220 -3.09 -11.01 1.03
CA ILE A 220 -4.49 -11.24 0.58
C ILE A 220 -4.52 -12.09 -0.69
N HIS A 221 -5.57 -12.90 -0.85
CA HIS A 221 -5.82 -13.66 -2.08
C HIS A 221 -6.40 -12.78 -3.18
N PRO A 222 -6.01 -13.00 -4.45
CA PRO A 222 -6.69 -12.41 -5.61
C PRO A 222 -8.17 -12.77 -5.68
N ALA A 223 -8.93 -12.01 -6.46
CA ALA A 223 -10.32 -12.34 -6.76
C ALA A 223 -10.40 -13.78 -7.30
N ARG A 224 -11.29 -14.59 -6.73
CA ARG A 224 -11.56 -15.93 -7.25
C ARG A 224 -12.52 -15.85 -8.43
N LEU A 225 -12.44 -16.84 -9.32
CA LEU A 225 -13.53 -17.07 -10.27
C LEU A 225 -14.83 -17.25 -9.46
N PRO A 226 -15.97 -16.71 -9.93
CA PRO A 226 -17.27 -17.11 -9.41
C PRO A 226 -17.33 -18.63 -9.47
N GLN A 227 -17.44 -19.30 -8.33
CA GLN A 227 -17.69 -20.73 -8.37
C GLN A 227 -19.04 -20.91 -9.06
N PRO A 228 -19.15 -21.76 -10.10
CA PRO A 228 -20.46 -22.11 -10.61
C PRO A 228 -21.28 -22.61 -9.42
N PRO A 229 -22.56 -22.22 -9.30
CA PRO A 229 -23.39 -22.73 -8.22
C PRO A 229 -23.26 -24.25 -8.22
N LEU A 230 -22.90 -24.81 -7.06
CA LEU A 230 -22.91 -26.25 -6.88
C LEU A 230 -24.31 -26.71 -7.27
N TYR A 231 -24.44 -27.34 -8.43
CA TYR A 231 -25.62 -28.13 -8.74
C TYR A 231 -25.62 -29.25 -7.70
N THR A 232 -26.30 -29.01 -6.58
CA THR A 232 -26.76 -30.10 -5.73
C THR A 232 -27.49 -31.04 -6.66
N GLY A 233 -26.96 -32.25 -6.82
CA GLY A 233 -27.43 -33.22 -7.78
C GLY A 233 -28.95 -33.26 -7.81
N TRP A 234 -29.51 -33.23 -9.01
CA TRP A 234 -30.93 -33.52 -9.19
C TRP A 234 -31.20 -34.91 -8.60
N ASN A 235 -31.83 -34.92 -7.42
CA ASN A 235 -32.36 -36.14 -6.82
C ASN A 235 -33.57 -36.52 -7.68
N GLY A 236 -33.37 -37.45 -8.62
CA GLY A 236 -34.32 -37.80 -9.69
C GLY A 236 -35.63 -38.44 -9.22
N THR A 237 -36.44 -37.74 -8.44
CA THR A 237 -37.78 -38.18 -8.03
C THR A 237 -38.76 -37.01 -8.00
N THR A 238 -39.06 -36.46 -9.17
CA THR A 238 -40.41 -35.93 -9.45
C THR A 238 -40.80 -36.35 -10.87
N ARG A 239 -41.63 -37.38 -10.89
CA ARG A 239 -42.27 -37.91 -12.09
C ARG A 239 -43.41 -36.97 -12.49
N ASN A 240 -43.44 -36.63 -13.77
CA ASN A 240 -44.56 -36.07 -14.55
C ASN A 240 -44.83 -34.56 -14.46
N GLY A 241 -44.40 -33.86 -15.52
CA GLY A 241 -44.96 -32.57 -15.93
C GLY A 241 -44.11 -31.89 -17.00
N SER A 242 -44.42 -32.15 -18.27
CA SER A 242 -43.94 -31.46 -19.49
C SER A 242 -42.43 -31.43 -19.76
N ILE A 243 -42.00 -32.31 -20.66
CA ILE A 243 -40.71 -32.25 -21.36
C ILE A 243 -40.74 -31.04 -22.30
N TRP A 244 -39.97 -30.00 -22.00
CA TRP A 244 -39.37 -29.15 -23.03
C TRP A 244 -37.88 -29.53 -23.08
N GLN A 245 -37.50 -30.27 -24.11
CA GLN A 245 -36.11 -30.55 -24.43
C GLN A 245 -35.39 -29.21 -24.67
N VAL A 246 -34.61 -28.75 -23.71
CA VAL A 246 -33.57 -27.75 -23.97
C VAL A 246 -32.40 -28.50 -24.59
N GLN A 247 -32.38 -28.59 -25.92
CA GLN A 247 -31.19 -29.00 -26.64
C GLN A 247 -30.11 -27.94 -26.41
N ASN A 248 -29.03 -28.34 -25.71
CA ASN A 248 -27.79 -27.59 -25.64
C ASN A 248 -27.19 -27.49 -27.05
N THR A 249 -27.57 -26.46 -27.80
CA THR A 249 -26.82 -26.03 -28.98
C THR A 249 -25.72 -25.09 -28.50
N MET A 250 -24.54 -25.67 -28.22
CA MET A 250 -23.32 -24.88 -28.08
C MET A 250 -23.01 -24.23 -29.44
N ASN A 251 -23.39 -22.97 -29.62
CA ASN A 251 -22.92 -22.16 -30.73
C ASN A 251 -21.69 -21.35 -30.26
N PRO A 252 -20.48 -21.58 -30.80
CA PRO A 252 -19.24 -20.99 -30.29
C PRO A 252 -19.08 -19.48 -30.58
N THR A 253 -20.12 -18.80 -31.04
CA THR A 253 -20.01 -17.43 -31.58
C THR A 253 -20.83 -16.37 -30.84
N PHE A 254 -21.69 -16.72 -29.89
CA PHE A 254 -22.51 -15.76 -29.12
C PHE A 254 -22.60 -16.15 -27.64
N GLY A 255 -22.57 -15.13 -26.76
CA GLY A 255 -22.56 -15.26 -25.30
C GLY A 255 -23.70 -16.12 -24.74
N GLY A 256 -23.38 -16.91 -23.71
CA GLY A 256 -24.30 -17.87 -23.11
C GLY A 256 -25.39 -17.23 -22.25
N ILE A 257 -26.56 -17.85 -22.23
CA ILE A 257 -27.69 -17.51 -21.36
C ILE A 257 -27.57 -18.33 -20.07
N VAL A 258 -27.63 -17.67 -18.91
CA VAL A 258 -27.80 -18.32 -17.60
C VAL A 258 -29.25 -18.10 -17.16
N ALA A 259 -30.02 -19.17 -17.07
CA ALA A 259 -31.35 -19.12 -16.45
C ALA A 259 -31.19 -19.18 -14.93
N THR A 260 -31.66 -18.15 -14.22
CA THR A 260 -31.85 -18.17 -12.77
C THR A 260 -33.31 -18.48 -12.46
N SER A 261 -33.56 -19.27 -11.42
CA SER A 261 -34.90 -19.75 -11.03
C SER A 261 -35.77 -18.69 -10.34
N SER A 262 -35.61 -17.41 -10.70
CA SER A 262 -36.48 -16.32 -10.23
C SER A 262 -36.47 -15.17 -11.24
N GLY A 263 -37.05 -15.38 -12.42
CA GLY A 263 -37.65 -14.34 -13.26
C GLY A 263 -36.81 -13.15 -13.76
N GLN A 264 -35.50 -13.08 -13.50
CA GLN A 264 -34.62 -12.01 -14.00
C GLN A 264 -33.42 -12.59 -14.74
N ALA A 265 -33.49 -12.55 -16.07
CA ALA A 265 -32.33 -12.82 -16.92
C ALA A 265 -31.44 -11.57 -16.96
N ILE A 266 -30.18 -11.69 -16.54
CA ILE A 266 -29.16 -10.64 -16.73
C ILE A 266 -28.31 -11.06 -17.92
N TYR A 267 -28.30 -10.23 -18.96
CA TYR A 267 -27.50 -10.44 -20.18
C TYR A 267 -26.11 -9.83 -19.99
N TYR A 268 -25.06 -10.59 -20.29
CA TYR A 268 -23.68 -10.08 -20.39
C TYR A 268 -23.21 -10.23 -21.84
N ASP A 269 -23.09 -9.11 -22.55
CA ASP A 269 -22.43 -9.07 -23.85
C ASP A 269 -20.95 -8.68 -23.70
N GLY A 270 -20.06 -9.52 -24.23
CA GLY A 270 -18.61 -9.42 -24.14
C GLY A 270 -17.95 -8.56 -25.22
N ARG A 271 -18.66 -7.65 -25.89
CA ARG A 271 -18.07 -6.73 -26.88
C ARG A 271 -18.47 -5.26 -26.60
N LEU A 272 -17.58 -4.52 -25.95
CA LEU A 272 -17.62 -3.04 -25.82
C LEU A 272 -17.50 -2.33 -27.20
N PRO A 273 -17.74 -1.00 -27.37
CA PRO A 273 -18.17 0.05 -26.41
C PRO A 273 -19.33 0.95 -26.91
N LYS A 274 -19.99 1.74 -26.02
CA LYS A 274 -20.35 3.18 -26.23
C LYS A 274 -21.19 3.78 -25.09
N ARG A 275 -20.97 5.08 -24.89
CA ARG A 275 -21.65 6.04 -23.99
C ARG A 275 -23.18 5.89 -23.95
N ALA A 276 -23.75 6.11 -22.77
CA ALA A 276 -25.09 6.67 -22.62
C ALA A 276 -25.06 7.83 -21.62
N LEU A 277 -25.38 9.04 -22.09
CA LEU A 277 -25.87 10.15 -21.27
C LEU A 277 -27.41 9.97 -21.07
N PRO A 278 -28.05 10.70 -20.15
CA PRO A 278 -29.01 10.20 -19.16
C PRO A 278 -30.45 10.11 -19.69
N PRO A 279 -31.38 9.46 -18.95
CA PRO A 279 -32.80 9.68 -19.18
C PRO A 279 -33.26 10.98 -18.49
N LEU A 280 -33.77 11.90 -19.31
CA LEU A 280 -34.74 12.93 -18.91
C LEU A 280 -36.04 12.26 -18.44
N TYR A 281 -36.75 12.93 -17.51
CA TYR A 281 -38.21 13.00 -17.25
C TYR A 281 -38.51 13.01 -15.74
N PRO A 282 -39.66 13.56 -15.29
CA PRO A 282 -40.19 14.91 -15.50
C PRO A 282 -40.33 15.68 -14.17
N ASN A 283 -40.58 16.99 -14.28
CA ASN A 283 -41.07 17.86 -13.19
C ASN A 283 -42.33 17.28 -12.54
N ASP A 284 -42.37 17.29 -11.20
CA ASP A 284 -43.44 17.91 -10.38
C ASP A 284 -43.06 17.71 -8.90
N ARG A 285 -42.61 18.73 -8.18
CA ARG A 285 -43.32 19.89 -7.57
C ARG A 285 -43.51 19.69 -6.07
N ARG A 286 -42.83 20.57 -5.32
CA ARG A 286 -43.13 21.11 -3.97
C ARG A 286 -43.03 20.08 -2.83
N ILE A 287 -42.52 20.42 -1.65
CA ILE A 287 -43.05 21.43 -0.72
C ILE A 287 -41.96 21.82 0.30
N ALA A 288 -41.99 23.12 0.66
CA ALA A 288 -41.44 23.82 1.84
C ALA A 288 -39.92 23.90 2.00
#